data_AF-A0A4Q5USK9-F1
#
_entry.id   AF-A0A4Q5USK9-F1
#
_cell.length_a   1.000
_cell.length_b   1.000
_cell.length_c   1.000
_cell.angle_alpha   90.00
_cell.angle_beta   90.00
_cell.angle_gamma   90.00
#
_symmetry.space_group_name_H-M   'P 1'
#
loop_
_entity.id
_entity.type
_entity.pdbx_description
1 polymer ?
#
loop_
_entity_poly.entity_id
_entity_poly.type
_entity_poly.pdbx_seq_one_letter_code
_entity_poly.pdbx_strand_id
1 'polypeptide(L)'
;MSEKVDCLIIGSGPAGYTAAVYAARANLKPVLYQGIQPGGQLTITTEVENYPGYPEGVQGPEMMVDFEKQAARMGTDIRFGLATQVDFSKHPLQVQV
;
A
#
# COMPACT_ATOMS: atom_id res chain seq x y z
N MET A 1 -2.14 -14.38 -17.57
CA MET A 1 -2.04 -13.27 -18.55
C MET A 1 -1.24 -12.16 -17.90
N SER A 2 -0.52 -11.34 -18.68
CA SER A 2 0.22 -10.19 -18.16
C SER A 2 -0.62 -8.91 -18.26
N GLU A 3 -0.53 -8.06 -17.23
CA GLU A 3 -1.14 -6.74 -17.16
C GLU A 3 -0.03 -5.68 -17.18
N LYS A 4 -0.31 -4.50 -17.74
CA LYS A 4 0.59 -3.34 -17.67
C LYS A 4 -0.05 -2.26 -16.80
N VAL A 5 0.73 -1.73 -15.87
CA VAL A 5 0.32 -0.66 -14.96
C VAL A 5 1.40 0.43 -14.97
N ASP A 6 0.99 1.69 -14.80
CA ASP A 6 1.92 2.83 -14.82
C ASP A 6 2.71 2.94 -13.50
N CYS A 7 2.11 2.48 -12.39
CA CYS A 7 2.74 2.45 -11.08
C CYS A 7 2.29 1.20 -10.31
N LEU A 8 3.26 0.38 -9.89
CA LEU A 8 3.04 -0.80 -9.06
C LEU A 8 3.69 -0.58 -7.69
N ILE A 9 2.94 -0.80 -6.63
CA ILE A 9 3.41 -0.70 -5.24
C ILE A 9 3.31 -2.09 -4.60
N ILE A 10 4.41 -2.54 -4.01
CA ILE A 10 4.49 -3.83 -3.32
C ILE A 10 4.62 -3.55 -1.82
N GLY A 11 3.59 -3.90 -1.06
CA GLY A 11 3.52 -3.70 0.39
C GLY A 11 2.45 -2.71 0.81
N SER A 12 1.76 -3.03 1.91
CA SER A 12 0.59 -2.31 2.44
C SER A 12 0.81 -1.70 3.83
N GLY A 13 2.07 -1.44 4.20
CA GLY A 13 2.35 -0.65 5.41
C GLY A 13 2.11 0.85 5.20
N PRO A 14 2.44 1.69 6.21
CA PRO A 14 2.36 3.15 6.11
C PRO A 14 3.02 3.72 4.85
N ALA A 15 4.21 3.23 4.49
CA ALA A 15 4.94 3.67 3.32
C ALA A 15 4.20 3.35 2.01
N GLY A 16 3.66 2.14 1.89
CA GLY A 16 2.94 1.70 0.69
C GLY A 16 1.66 2.49 0.46
N TYR A 17 0.84 2.66 1.50
CA TYR A 17 -0.38 3.46 1.39
C TYR A 17 -0.09 4.95 1.17
N THR A 18 0.96 5.51 1.78
CA THR A 18 1.36 6.90 1.51
C THR A 18 1.79 7.07 0.04
N ALA A 19 2.62 6.17 -0.49
CA ALA A 19 3.02 6.18 -1.90
C ALA A 19 1.79 6.07 -2.82
N ALA A 20 0.85 5.19 -2.49
CA ALA A 20 -0.37 4.97 -3.25
C ALA A 20 -1.27 6.21 -3.30
N VAL A 21 -1.45 6.88 -2.15
CA VAL A 21 -2.19 8.16 -2.08
C VAL A 21 -1.60 9.20 -3.03
N TYR A 22 -0.28 9.36 -3.03
CA TYR A 22 0.37 10.36 -3.91
C TYR A 22 0.35 9.97 -5.37
N ALA A 23 0.62 8.69 -5.71
CA ALA A 23 0.55 8.21 -7.09
C ALA A 23 -0.86 8.32 -7.67
N ALA A 24 -1.90 8.02 -6.86
CA ALA A 24 -3.29 8.17 -7.29
C ALA A 24 -3.67 9.64 -7.50
N ARG A 25 -3.24 10.54 -6.61
CA ARG A 25 -3.41 12.00 -6.78
C ARG A 25 -2.70 12.56 -8.01
N ALA A 26 -1.59 11.95 -8.42
CA ALA A 26 -0.87 12.26 -9.66
C ALA A 26 -1.50 11.61 -10.91
N ASN A 27 -2.67 10.99 -10.78
CA ASN A 27 -3.40 10.31 -11.85
C ASN A 27 -2.63 9.13 -12.49
N LEU A 28 -1.73 8.48 -11.74
CA LEU A 28 -0.96 7.33 -12.21
C LEU A 28 -1.69 5.99 -12.04
N LYS A 29 -2.92 6.00 -11.53
CA LYS A 29 -3.77 4.81 -11.32
C LYS A 29 -3.00 3.64 -10.68
N PRO A 30 -2.38 3.84 -9.50
CA PRO A 30 -1.48 2.85 -8.94
C PRO A 30 -2.22 1.56 -8.57
N VAL A 31 -1.56 0.43 -8.81
CA VAL A 31 -1.95 -0.87 -8.27
C VAL A 31 -1.06 -1.17 -7.06
N LEU A 32 -1.67 -1.51 -5.92
CA LEU A 32 -0.97 -1.89 -4.70
C LEU A 32 -1.27 -3.34 -4.34
N TYR A 33 -0.23 -4.17 -4.17
CA TYR A 33 -0.37 -5.52 -3.63
C TYR A 33 -0.06 -5.55 -2.14
N GLN A 34 -1.00 -6.08 -1.36
CA GLN A 34 -0.94 -6.00 0.10
C GLN A 34 0.07 -6.95 0.74
N GLY A 35 0.44 -8.04 0.08
CA GLY A 35 1.30 -9.08 0.63
C GLY A 35 0.59 -9.96 1.66
N ILE A 36 1.38 -10.74 2.40
CA ILE A 36 0.87 -11.71 3.39
C ILE A 36 0.22 -11.06 4.63
N GLN A 37 0.61 -9.82 4.94
CA GLN A 37 0.14 -9.08 6.11
C GLN A 37 -0.35 -7.70 5.66
N PRO A 38 -1.61 -7.60 5.21
CA PRO A 38 -2.25 -6.31 4.95
C PRO A 38 -2.08 -5.37 6.15
N GLY A 39 -1.66 -4.13 5.90
CA GLY A 39 -1.38 -3.12 6.94
C GLY A 39 0.04 -3.21 7.54
N GLY A 40 0.78 -4.28 7.29
CA GLY A 40 2.14 -4.47 7.81
C GLY A 40 2.21 -4.56 9.34
N GLN A 41 3.36 -4.25 9.92
CA GLN A 41 3.64 -4.50 11.34
C GLN A 41 2.75 -3.70 12.32
N LEU A 42 2.10 -2.62 11.88
CA LEU A 42 1.17 -1.90 12.75
C LEU A 42 -0.08 -2.72 13.07
N THR A 43 -0.38 -3.80 12.32
CA THR A 43 -1.53 -4.65 12.64
C THR A 43 -1.30 -5.60 13.82
N ILE A 44 -0.07 -5.69 14.33
CA ILE A 44 0.28 -6.53 15.48
C ILE A 44 0.63 -5.72 16.73
N THR A 45 0.57 -4.38 16.66
CA THR A 45 0.67 -3.51 17.84
C THR A 45 -0.72 -3.12 18.32
N THR A 46 -0.86 -2.81 19.61
CA THR A 46 -2.11 -2.31 20.19
C THR A 46 -2.23 -0.81 19.98
N GLU A 47 -1.37 -0.02 20.62
CA GLU A 47 -1.48 1.44 20.66
C GLU A 47 -0.35 2.12 19.87
N VAL A 48 -0.70 3.19 19.18
CA VAL A 48 0.22 4.10 18.48
C VAL A 48 -0.05 5.51 18.98
N GLU A 49 0.86 6.04 19.78
CA GLU A 49 0.72 7.37 20.41
C GLU A 49 1.56 8.46 19.73
N ASN A 50 2.47 8.05 18.84
CA ASN A 50 3.51 8.92 18.28
C ASN A 50 3.35 9.20 16.78
N TYR A 51 2.21 8.82 16.18
CA TYR A 51 1.92 9.16 14.79
C TYR A 51 1.12 10.47 14.71
N PRO A 52 1.66 11.53 14.06
CA PRO A 52 0.99 12.82 13.98
C PRO A 52 -0.39 12.72 13.31
N GLY A 53 -1.38 13.43 13.86
CA GLY A 53 -2.76 13.44 13.36
C GLY A 53 -3.74 12.63 14.20
N TYR A 54 -3.25 11.80 15.13
CA TYR A 54 -4.05 11.10 16.12
C TYR A 54 -3.77 11.66 17.53
N PRO A 55 -4.43 12.77 17.94
CA PRO A 55 -4.13 13.47 19.19
C PRO A 55 -4.36 12.63 20.45
N GLU A 56 -5.30 11.68 20.40
CA GLU A 56 -5.63 10.76 21.49
C GLU A 56 -4.96 9.38 21.31
N GLY A 57 -4.00 9.26 20.39
CA GLY A 57 -3.49 7.98 19.91
C GLY A 57 -4.51 7.23 19.05
N VAL A 58 -4.12 6.04 18.57
CA VAL A 58 -4.97 5.17 17.74
C VAL A 58 -4.53 3.72 17.88
N GLN A 59 -5.43 2.77 17.61
CA GLN A 59 -5.01 1.38 17.50
C GLN A 59 -4.25 1.12 16.20
N GLY A 60 -3.17 0.34 16.27
CA GLY A 60 -2.36 0.01 15.09
C GLY A 60 -3.17 -0.54 13.90
N PRO A 61 -4.05 -1.54 14.09
CA PRO A 61 -4.93 -2.04 13.04
C PRO A 61 -5.91 -0.98 12.48
N GLU A 62 -6.47 -0.14 13.35
CA GLU A 62 -7.41 0.93 12.96
C GLU A 62 -6.72 1.97 12.07
N MET A 63 -5.52 2.40 12.47
CA MET A 63 -4.70 3.32 11.69
C MET A 63 -4.42 2.78 10.28
N MET A 64 -4.17 1.47 10.14
CA MET A 64 -3.93 0.88 8.83
C MET A 64 -5.18 0.80 7.96
N VAL A 65 -6.34 0.55 8.57
CA VAL A 65 -7.64 0.61 7.89
C VAL A 65 -7.92 2.03 7.38
N ASP A 66 -7.57 3.06 8.16
CA ASP A 66 -7.74 4.45 7.72
C ASP A 66 -6.84 4.81 6.54
N PHE A 67 -5.60 4.31 6.53
CA PHE A 67 -4.68 4.52 5.42
C PHE A 67 -5.14 3.80 4.15
N GLU A 68 -5.62 2.56 4.28
CA GLU A 68 -6.20 1.80 3.18
C GLU A 68 -7.41 2.52 2.58
N LYS A 69 -8.36 2.97 3.42
CA LYS A 69 -9.52 3.76 2.99
C LYS A 69 -9.11 5.04 2.28
N GLN A 70 -8.08 5.74 2.77
CA GLN A 70 -7.59 6.96 2.13
C GLN A 70 -7.01 6.67 0.74
N ALA A 71 -6.20 5.63 0.60
CA ALA A 71 -5.63 5.22 -0.69
C ALA A 71 -6.72 4.79 -1.68
N ALA A 72 -7.65 3.93 -1.25
CA ALA A 72 -8.78 3.49 -2.07
C ALA A 72 -9.65 4.66 -2.55
N ARG A 73 -10.01 5.60 -1.65
CA ARG A 73 -10.80 6.79 -1.98
C ARG A 73 -10.11 7.68 -3.02
N MET A 74 -8.77 7.72 -3.02
CA MET A 74 -8.00 8.53 -3.98
C MET A 74 -7.83 7.85 -5.34
N GLY A 75 -8.27 6.59 -5.50
CA GLY A 75 -8.25 5.86 -6.77
C GLY A 75 -7.14 4.83 -6.90
N THR A 76 -6.52 4.40 -5.79
CA THR A 76 -5.62 3.23 -5.80
C THR A 76 -6.43 1.94 -5.97
N ASP A 77 -5.99 1.08 -6.88
CA ASP A 77 -6.46 -0.31 -6.99
C ASP A 77 -5.69 -1.19 -6.01
N ILE A 78 -6.33 -1.56 -4.90
CA ILE A 78 -5.72 -2.31 -3.81
C ILE A 78 -6.11 -3.78 -3.97
N ARG A 79 -5.10 -4.65 -4.06
CA ARG A 79 -5.27 -6.07 -4.35
C ARG A 79 -4.60 -6.92 -3.29
N PHE A 80 -5.26 -8.01 -2.93
CA PHE A 80 -4.60 -9.09 -2.22
C PHE A 80 -3.71 -9.86 -3.20
N GLY A 81 -2.48 -10.15 -2.80
CA GLY A 81 -1.50 -10.85 -3.63
C GLY A 81 -0.09 -10.66 -3.10
N LEU A 82 0.79 -11.59 -3.45
CA LEU A 82 2.16 -11.62 -2.95
C LEU A 82 3.12 -11.57 -4.12
N ALA A 83 3.84 -10.45 -4.28
CA ALA A 83 4.93 -10.41 -5.23
C ALA A 83 6.01 -11.43 -4.83
N THR A 84 6.30 -12.38 -5.72
CA THR A 84 7.23 -13.49 -5.48
C THR A 84 8.54 -13.33 -6.25
N GLN A 85 8.54 -12.56 -7.33
CA GLN A 85 9.73 -12.30 -8.15
C GLN A 85 9.67 -10.92 -8.79
N VAL A 86 10.83 -10.30 -8.95
CA VAL A 86 11.03 -9.07 -9.74
C VAL A 86 12.16 -9.25 -10.75
N ASP A 87 11.97 -8.75 -11.97
CA ASP A 87 13.03 -8.62 -12.98
C ASP A 87 13.21 -7.12 -13.30
N PHE A 88 14.29 -6.55 -12.78
CA PHE A 88 14.68 -5.15 -12.98
C PHE A 88 15.68 -4.96 -14.12
N SER A 89 16.04 -6.02 -14.85
CA SER A 89 16.97 -5.93 -15.99
C SER A 89 16.30 -5.44 -17.29
N LYS A 90 14.96 -5.36 -17.31
CA LYS A 90 14.15 -5.02 -18.49
C LYS A 90 13.22 -3.85 -18.21
N HIS A 91 12.80 -3.18 -19.29
CA HIS A 91 11.76 -2.15 -19.25
C HIS A 91 10.60 -2.51 -20.20
N PRO A 92 9.32 -2.45 -19.76
CA PRO A 92 8.87 -2.15 -18.39
C PRO A 92 9.35 -3.20 -17.38
N LEU A 93 9.54 -2.79 -16.12
CA LEU A 93 9.92 -3.68 -15.02
C LEU A 93 8.87 -4.81 -14.92
N GLN A 94 9.31 -6.02 -14.61
CA GLN A 94 8.41 -7.17 -14.51
C GLN A 94 8.32 -7.66 -13.07
N VAL A 95 7.10 -7.93 -12.62
CA VAL A 95 6.81 -8.46 -11.28
C VAL A 95 5.86 -9.63 -11.42
N GLN A 96 6.19 -10.73 -10.75
CA GLN A 96 5.30 -11.88 -10.60
C GLN A 96 4.60 -11.80 -9.25
N VAL A 97 3.28 -11.91 -9.26
CA VAL A 97 2.39 -11.82 -8.09
C VAL A 97 1.53 -13.08 -8.00
#